data_AF-A0A3D0MB39-F1
#
_entry.id   AF-A0A3D0MB39-F1
#
_cell.length_a   1.000
_cell.length_b   1.000
_cell.length_c   1.000
_cell.angle_alpha   90.00
_cell.angle_beta   90.00
_cell.angle_gamma   90.00
#
_symmetry.space_group_name_H-M   'P 1'
#
loop_
_entity.id
_entity.type
_entity.pdbx_description
1 polymer ?
#
loop_
_entity_poly.entity_id
_entity_poly.type
_entity_poly.pdbx_seq_one_letter_code
_entity_poly.pdbx_strand_id
1 'polypeptide(L)' 'MSISCVVSDIDGTLLPAGQLDLDQRCLDAISGLQKKGILFCLASGRPYQNLNRLLSRDGDLKRAEKS' A
#
# COMPACT_ATOMS: atom_id res chain seq x y z
N MET A 1 13.60 -19.76 2.14
CA MET A 1 13.65 -18.33 1.76
C MET A 1 12.49 -17.63 2.44
N SER A 2 12.73 -16.53 3.16
CA SER A 2 11.68 -15.71 3.76
C SER A 2 11.56 -14.39 2.99
N ILE A 3 10.33 -13.96 2.72
CA ILE A 3 10.05 -12.65 2.13
C ILE A 3 10.07 -11.63 3.28
N SER A 4 10.91 -10.59 3.15
CA SER A 4 10.99 -9.49 4.12
C SER A 4 10.33 -8.21 3.64
N CYS A 5 10.12 -8.06 2.33
CA CYS A 5 9.51 -6.88 1.73
C CYS A 5 8.72 -7.24 0.45
N VAL A 6 7.58 -6.57 0.27
CA VAL A 6 6.76 -6.58 -0.94
C VAL A 6 6.63 -5.15 -1.43
N VAL A 7 7.02 -4.90 -2.68
CA VAL A 7 6.90 -3.59 -3.33
C VAL A 7 5.91 -3.73 -4.48
N SER A 8 4.90 -2.86 -4.54
CA SER A 8 3.88 -2.89 -5.60
C SER A 8 3.64 -1.52 -6.20
N ASP A 9 3.43 -1.48 -7.51
CA ASP A 9 2.88 -0.32 -8.19
C ASP A 9 1.41 -0.06 -7.78
N ILE A 10 0.93 1.16 -8.02
CA ILE A 10 -0.41 1.62 -7.64
C ILE A 10 -1.36 1.59 -8.84
N ASP A 11 -1.07 2.41 -9.86
CA ASP A 11 -1.99 2.72 -10.95
C ASP A 11 -2.11 1.57 -11.94
N GLY A 12 -3.28 0.93 -12.00
CA GLY A 12 -3.50 -0.23 -12.85
C GLY A 12 -2.99 -1.56 -12.28
N THR A 13 -2.41 -1.55 -11.07
CA THR A 13 -1.99 -2.76 -10.33
C THR A 13 -2.83 -2.97 -9.06
N LEU A 14 -2.71 -2.07 -8.09
CA LEU A 14 -3.49 -2.11 -6.84
C LEU A 14 -4.81 -1.35 -6.96
N LEU A 15 -4.82 -0.29 -7.78
CA LEU A 15 -6.00 0.47 -8.14
C LEU A 15 -6.43 0.05 -9.55
N PRO A 16 -7.55 -0.67 -9.70
CA PRO A 16 -8.14 -0.92 -11.01
C PRO A 16 -8.37 0.39 -11.77
N ALA A 17 -8.17 0.36 -13.09
CA ALA A 17 -8.29 1.55 -13.93
C ALA A 17 -9.66 2.23 -13.73
N GLY A 18 -9.63 3.51 -13.34
CA GLY A 18 -10.83 4.31 -13.09
C GLY A 18 -11.35 4.28 -11.64
N GLN A 19 -10.75 3.51 -10.73
CA GLN A 19 -11.06 3.57 -9.31
C GLN A 19 -10.20 4.60 -8.57
N LEU A 20 -10.77 5.13 -7.49
CA LEU A 20 -10.12 6.15 -6.64
C LEU A 20 -9.72 5.62 -5.26
N ASP A 21 -10.21 4.44 -4.88
CA ASP A 21 -10.02 3.84 -3.56
C ASP A 21 -9.57 2.38 -3.71
N LEU A 22 -8.83 1.87 -2.71
CA LEU A 22 -8.37 0.48 -2.68
C LEU A 22 -9.50 -0.45 -2.23
N ASP A 23 -9.60 -1.65 -2.82
CA ASP A 23 -10.55 -2.65 -2.35
C ASP A 23 -10.17 -3.14 -0.93
N GLN A 24 -11.17 -3.43 -0.10
CA GLN A 24 -10.99 -3.95 1.25
C GLN A 24 -10.13 -5.23 1.25
N ARG A 25 -10.27 -6.06 0.22
CA ARG A 25 -9.44 -7.27 0.06
C ARG A 25 -7.94 -6.96 -0.09
N CYS A 26 -7.60 -5.87 -0.77
CA CYS A 26 -6.22 -5.43 -0.90
C CYS A 26 -5.68 -4.94 0.46
N LEU A 27 -6.48 -4.17 1.19
CA LEU A 27 -6.14 -3.69 2.53
C LEU A 27 -5.93 -4.86 3.51
N ASP A 28 -6.81 -5.84 3.49
CA ASP A 28 -6.71 -7.04 4.33
C ASP A 28 -5.44 -7.85 4.01
N ALA A 29 -5.08 -7.97 2.73
CA ALA A 29 -3.85 -8.63 2.30
C ALA A 29 -2.60 -7.88 2.79
N ILE A 30 -2.56 -6.56 2.63
CA ILE A 30 -1.46 -5.72 3.11
C ILE A 30 -1.34 -5.81 4.64
N SER A 31 -2.45 -5.75 5.36
CA SER A 31 -2.49 -5.94 6.82
C SER A 31 -1.96 -7.33 7.23
N GLY A 32 -2.32 -8.38 6.49
CA GLY A 32 -1.82 -9.74 6.69
C GLY A 32 -0.31 -9.87 6.50
N LEU A 33 0.28 -9.14 5.54
CA LEU A 33 1.73 -9.06 5.35
C LEU A 33 2.41 -8.36 6.53
N GLN A 34 1.88 -7.20 6.94
CA GLN A 34 2.41 -6.43 8.06
C GLN A 34 2.37 -7.21 9.39
N LYS A 35 1.28 -7.94 9.65
CA LYS A 35 1.15 -8.82 10.83
C LYS A 35 2.20 -9.94 10.87
N LYS A 36 2.71 -10.35 9.71
CA LYS A 36 3.80 -11.33 9.58
C LYS A 36 5.20 -10.69 9.66
N GLY A 37 5.30 -9.38 9.93
CA GLY A 37 6.55 -8.65 9.94
C GLY A 37 7.12 -8.36 8.56
N ILE A 38 6.30 -8.49 7.50
CA ILE A 38 6.71 -8.23 6.12
C ILE A 38 6.42 -6.76 5.80
N LEU A 39 7.45 -6.04 5.36
CA LEU A 39 7.31 -4.66 4.93
C LEU A 39 6.53 -4.58 3.61
N PHE A 40 5.55 -3.69 3.54
CA PHE A 40 4.83 -3.40 2.29
C PHE A 40 5.11 -1.97 1.85
N CYS A 41 5.57 -1.79 0.61
CA CYS A 41 5.89 -0.50 0.03
C CYS A 41 5.10 -0.26 -1.25
N LEU A 42 4.61 0.96 -1.40
CA LEU A 42 3.96 1.41 -2.63
C LEU A 42 4.99 2.13 -3.49
N ALA A 43 5.21 1.63 -4.70
CA ALA A 43 5.95 2.31 -5.73
C ALA A 43 4.97 3.16 -6.53
N SER A 44 5.11 4.48 -6.52
CA SER A 44 4.22 5.36 -7.27
C SER A 44 4.93 6.58 -7.80
N GLY A 45 4.56 7.00 -9.01
CA GLY A 45 4.89 8.32 -9.53
C GLY A 45 3.98 9.44 -8.97
N ARG A 46 2.94 9.10 -8.20
CA ARG A 46 2.03 10.10 -7.63
C ARG A 46 2.76 10.94 -6.58
N PRO A 47 2.49 12.26 -6.51
CA PRO A 47 2.96 13.10 -5.42
C PRO A 47 2.51 12.54 -4.06
N TYR A 48 3.42 12.59 -3.07
CA TYR A 48 3.18 12.00 -1.75
C TYR A 48 1.89 12.49 -1.08
N GLN A 49 1.48 13.75 -1.29
CA GLN A 49 0.23 14.29 -0.75
C GLN A 49 -1.02 13.56 -1.26
N ASN A 50 -1.04 13.21 -2.55
CA ASN A 50 -2.14 12.47 -3.16
C ASN A 50 -2.13 11.01 -2.74
N LEU A 51 -0.94 10.42 -2.61
CA LEU A 51 -0.76 9.08 -2.08
C LEU A 51 -1.21 8.99 -0.62
N ASN A 52 -0.82 9.94 0.23
CA ASN A 52 -1.22 9.95 1.63
C ASN A 52 -2.73 10.13 1.79
N ARG A 53 -3.40 10.90 0.91
CA ARG A 53 -4.87 11.00 0.91
C ARG A 53 -5.54 9.66 0.59
N LEU A 54 -5.00 8.90 -0.37
CA LEU A 54 -5.48 7.56 -0.71
C LEU A 54 -5.35 6.61 0.50
N LEU A 55 -4.22 6.64 1.20
CA LEU A 55 -3.94 5.71 2.30
C LEU A 55 -4.59 6.14 3.63
N SER A 56 -4.75 7.44 3.86
CA SER A 56 -5.35 7.97 5.09
C SER A 56 -6.86 7.82 5.13
N ARG A 57 -7.51 7.58 3.98
CA ARG A 57 -8.94 7.25 3.93
C ARG A 57 -9.24 5.90 4.58
N ASP A 58 -8.30 4.97 4.53
CA ASP A 58 -8.47 3.60 5.01
C ASP A 58 -7.67 3.26 6.28
N GLY A 59 -7.06 4.28 6.89
CA GLY A 59 -6.77 4.33 8.33
C GLY A 59 -6.10 3.12 8.98
N ASP A 60 -4.94 2.63 8.51
CA ASP A 60 -3.94 1.98 9.41
C ASP A 60 -2.59 1.60 8.75
N LEU A 61 -2.29 2.08 7.54
CA LEU A 61 -1.03 1.69 6.89
C LEU A 61 0.16 2.36 7.60
N LYS A 62 0.83 1.59 8.48
CA LYS A 62 2.01 2.04 9.21
C LYS A 62 3.08 2.53 8.24
N ARG A 63 3.44 3.80 8.44
CA ARG A 63 4.48 4.52 7.70
C ARG A 63 5.82 3.84 7.90
N ALA A 64 6.46 3.43 6.80
CA ALA A 64 7.88 3.17 6.78
C ALA A 64 8.56 4.39 6.16
N GLU A 65 8.79 5.41 6.97
CA GLU A 65 9.69 6.51 6.59
C GLU A 65 11.11 5.97 6.67
N LYS A 66 11.80 5.98 5.52
CA LYS A 66 13.22 5.64 5.45
C LYS A 66 13.98 6.81 6.08
N SER A 67 14.45 6.64 7.32
CA SER A 67 15.38 7.55 8.00
C SER A 67 16.67 7.73 7.20
#